data_AF-A0A7K6WDL7-F1
#
_entry.id   AF-A0A7K6WDL7-F1
#
_cell.length_a   1.000
_cell.length_b   1.000
_cell.length_c   1.000
_cell.angle_alpha   90.00
_cell.angle_beta   90.00
_cell.angle_gamma   90.00
#
_symmetry.space_group_name_H-M   'P 1'
#
loop_
_entity.id
_entity.type
_entity.pdbx_description
1 polymer ?
#
loop_
_entity_poly.entity_id
_entity_poly.type
_entity_poly.pdbx_seq_one_letter_code
_entity_poly.pdbx_strand_id
1 'polypeptide(L)'
;MQGPRPVVLSGPSGAGKSTLLKKLLKDYENIFGFSVSHTTRQPRPGEINGKDYHFVTREEMQKEIDAGEFIEHAEFSGNMYGTSKGAVQAVQAQNQICVLDIDIQGVKNIKKTDLNPIYISVQPPSMDILEKRLRDRKTETEESLLKRLTAACVDLELSKCRGL
;
A
#
# COMPACT_ATOMS: atom_id res chain seq x y z
N MET A 1 -3.93 -16.02 -14.48
CA MET A 1 -3.19 -14.76 -14.62
C MET A 1 -1.87 -15.08 -15.30
N GLN A 2 -1.62 -14.62 -16.52
CA GLN A 2 -0.31 -14.73 -17.17
C GLN A 2 0.28 -13.33 -17.26
N GLY A 3 1.38 -13.10 -16.55
CA GLY A 3 2.09 -11.84 -16.46
C GLY A 3 3.24 -11.99 -15.46
N PRO A 4 4.20 -11.05 -15.42
CA PRO A 4 5.30 -11.10 -14.47
C PRO A 4 4.80 -11.17 -13.01
N ARG A 5 5.56 -11.84 -12.13
CA ARG A 5 5.21 -11.92 -10.70
C ARG A 5 5.14 -10.52 -10.10
N PRO A 6 4.06 -10.14 -9.41
CA PRO A 6 3.96 -8.82 -8.79
C PRO A 6 4.99 -8.64 -7.67
N VAL A 7 5.24 -7.39 -7.29
CA VAL A 7 6.07 -6.99 -6.16
C VAL A 7 5.19 -6.26 -5.15
N VAL A 8 5.20 -6.74 -3.91
CA VAL A 8 4.56 -6.08 -2.78
C VAL A 8 5.62 -5.27 -2.04
N LEU A 9 5.45 -3.95 -2.00
CA LEU A 9 6.22 -3.05 -1.17
C LEU A 9 5.44 -2.74 0.10
N SER A 10 5.95 -3.20 1.26
CA SER A 10 5.32 -2.99 2.56
C SER A 10 6.20 -2.19 3.52
N GLY A 11 5.65 -1.82 4.67
CA GLY A 11 6.36 -1.08 5.73
C GLY A 11 5.53 0.07 6.30
N PRO A 12 5.98 0.74 7.36
CA PRO A 12 5.17 1.77 8.01
C PRO A 12 5.01 3.02 7.16
N SER A 13 3.94 3.79 7.44
CA SER A 13 3.76 5.11 6.81
C SER A 13 4.88 6.04 7.25
N GLY A 14 5.60 6.66 6.30
CA GLY A 14 6.77 7.49 6.60
C GLY A 14 8.12 6.78 6.45
N ALA A 15 8.13 5.46 6.17
CA ALA A 15 9.37 4.72 5.93
C ALA A 15 10.15 5.19 4.69
N GLY A 16 9.44 5.69 3.66
CA GLY A 16 10.04 6.15 2.40
C GLY A 16 9.59 5.38 1.15
N LYS A 17 8.59 4.49 1.28
CA LYS A 17 8.02 3.69 0.19
C LYS A 17 7.69 4.52 -1.06
N SER A 18 6.91 5.58 -0.92
CA SER A 18 6.52 6.44 -2.05
C SER A 18 7.72 7.09 -2.75
N THR A 19 8.82 7.39 -2.03
CA THR A 19 10.05 7.89 -2.64
C THR A 19 10.75 6.81 -3.46
N LEU A 20 10.84 5.58 -2.93
CA LEU A 20 11.41 4.44 -3.66
C LEU A 20 10.57 4.11 -4.90
N LEU A 21 9.25 4.08 -4.77
CA LEU A 21 8.32 3.85 -5.89
C LEU A 21 8.50 4.89 -7.00
N LYS A 22 8.54 6.18 -6.64
CA LYS A 22 8.77 7.25 -7.63
C LYS A 22 10.08 7.08 -8.38
N LYS A 23 11.16 6.68 -7.71
CA LYS A 23 12.46 6.43 -8.36
C LYS A 23 12.40 5.18 -9.23
N LEU A 24 11.82 4.08 -8.73
CA LEU A 24 11.67 2.82 -9.46
C LEU A 24 10.88 3.02 -10.76
N LEU A 25 9.72 3.67 -10.70
CA LEU A 25 8.88 3.91 -11.87
C LEU A 25 9.52 4.90 -12.85
N LYS A 26 10.33 5.84 -12.38
CA LYS A 26 11.06 6.77 -13.24
C LYS A 26 12.22 6.10 -13.97
N ASP A 27 13.02 5.33 -13.25
CA ASP A 27 14.26 4.75 -13.78
C ASP A 27 13.98 3.49 -14.63
N TYR A 28 12.80 2.87 -14.44
CA TYR A 28 12.42 1.59 -15.07
C TYR A 28 10.95 1.59 -15.57
N GLU A 29 10.50 2.70 -16.16
CA GLU A 29 9.10 2.95 -16.56
C GLU A 29 8.48 1.90 -17.48
N ASN A 30 9.27 1.17 -18.27
CA ASN A 30 8.80 0.13 -19.18
C ASN A 30 8.84 -1.29 -18.56
N ILE A 31 9.35 -1.42 -17.33
CA ILE A 31 9.49 -2.71 -16.63
C ILE A 31 8.49 -2.81 -15.48
N PHE A 32 8.29 -1.73 -14.72
CA PHE A 32 7.41 -1.70 -13.57
C PHE A 32 6.21 -0.79 -13.81
N GLY A 33 5.03 -1.26 -13.40
CA GLY A 33 3.82 -0.45 -13.33
C GLY A 33 3.29 -0.43 -11.90
N PHE A 34 2.60 0.65 -11.53
CA PHE A 34 2.05 0.81 -10.19
C PHE A 34 0.56 0.48 -10.18
N SER A 35 0.15 -0.41 -9.27
CA SER A 35 -1.26 -0.65 -9.01
C SER A 35 -1.80 0.44 -8.09
N VAL A 36 -2.60 1.34 -8.65
CA VAL A 36 -3.29 2.37 -7.88
C VAL A 36 -4.38 1.71 -7.02
N SER A 37 -4.17 1.67 -5.71
CA SER A 37 -5.14 1.10 -4.75
C SER A 37 -6.33 2.03 -4.52
N HIS A 38 -7.41 1.49 -3.94
CA HIS A 38 -8.58 2.25 -3.53
C HIS A 38 -8.50 2.65 -2.05
N THR A 39 -9.08 3.77 -1.68
CA THR A 39 -9.27 4.15 -0.28
C THR A 39 -10.50 5.00 -0.05
N THR A 40 -11.10 4.88 1.15
CA THR A 40 -12.20 5.74 1.61
C THR A 40 -11.72 6.99 2.34
N ARG A 41 -10.41 7.12 2.55
CA ARG A 41 -9.79 8.31 3.12
C ARG A 41 -9.95 9.49 2.15
N GLN A 42 -10.13 10.70 2.68
CA GLN A 42 -10.03 11.92 1.88
C GLN A 42 -8.61 12.18 1.38
N PRO A 43 -8.42 12.65 0.12
CA PRO A 43 -7.11 12.96 -0.42
C PRO A 43 -6.39 14.03 0.42
N ARG A 44 -5.08 13.86 0.61
CA ARG A 44 -4.20 14.87 1.21
C ARG A 44 -3.86 15.94 0.17
N PRO A 45 -3.40 17.14 0.60
CA PRO A 45 -2.92 18.15 -0.32
C PRO A 45 -1.85 17.60 -1.28
N GLY A 46 -2.12 17.69 -2.58
CA GLY A 46 -1.23 17.22 -3.65
C GLY A 46 -1.44 15.78 -4.12
N GLU A 47 -2.32 15.00 -3.48
CA GLU A 47 -2.73 13.68 -3.99
C GLU A 47 -3.79 13.83 -5.10
N ILE A 48 -3.70 12.99 -6.11
CA ILE A 48 -4.54 13.01 -7.31
C ILE A 48 -5.29 11.69 -7.43
N ASN A 49 -6.62 11.80 -7.61
CA ASN A 49 -7.49 10.64 -7.83
C ASN A 49 -7.10 9.88 -9.11
N GLY A 50 -7.02 8.55 -9.01
CA GLY A 50 -6.60 7.67 -10.12
C GLY A 50 -5.08 7.65 -10.37
N LYS A 51 -4.31 8.36 -9.54
CA LYS A 51 -2.83 8.35 -9.60
C LYS A 51 -2.21 7.91 -8.28
N ASP A 52 -2.58 8.56 -7.18
CA ASP A 52 -2.08 8.21 -5.85
C ASP A 52 -2.96 7.13 -5.21
N TYR A 53 -4.29 7.32 -5.27
CA TYR A 53 -5.31 6.33 -4.95
C TYR A 53 -6.55 6.56 -5.83
N HIS A 54 -7.40 5.55 -5.93
CA HIS A 54 -8.82 5.76 -6.24
C HIS A 54 -9.55 6.11 -4.94
N PHE A 55 -9.87 7.39 -4.77
CA PHE A 55 -10.61 7.89 -3.62
C PHE A 55 -12.10 7.65 -3.86
N VAL A 56 -12.70 6.74 -3.10
CA VAL A 56 -14.08 6.28 -3.26
C VAL A 56 -14.85 6.40 -1.95
N THR A 57 -16.17 6.35 -2.01
CA THR A 57 -17.00 6.30 -0.80
C THR A 57 -16.92 4.92 -0.14
N ARG A 58 -17.30 4.84 1.14
CA ARG A 58 -17.32 3.56 1.88
C ARG A 58 -18.34 2.61 1.27
N GLU A 59 -19.48 3.15 0.85
CA GLU A 59 -20.58 2.40 0.25
C GLU A 59 -20.17 1.80 -1.11
N GLU A 60 -19.52 2.57 -1.97
CA GLU A 60 -18.98 2.08 -3.26
C GLU A 60 -17.96 0.97 -3.04
N MET A 61 -16.99 1.20 -2.13
CA MET A 61 -15.95 0.22 -1.85
C MET A 61 -16.52 -1.08 -1.27
N GLN A 62 -17.50 -0.99 -0.36
CA GLN A 62 -18.13 -2.18 0.22
C GLN A 62 -18.88 -3.00 -0.84
N LYS A 63 -19.61 -2.33 -1.75
CA LYS A 63 -20.33 -2.99 -2.84
C LYS A 63 -19.38 -3.79 -3.74
N GLU A 64 -18.23 -3.23 -4.08
CA GLU A 64 -17.22 -3.91 -4.91
C GLU A 64 -16.49 -5.04 -4.16
N ILE A 65 -16.27 -4.88 -2.85
CA ILE A 65 -15.76 -5.96 -1.99
C ILE A 65 -16.75 -7.14 -1.98
N ASP A 66 -18.04 -6.88 -1.79
CA ASP A 66 -19.09 -7.90 -1.75
C ASP A 66 -19.25 -8.60 -3.11
N ALA A 67 -18.97 -7.89 -4.21
CA ALA A 67 -18.89 -8.44 -5.56
C ALA A 67 -17.61 -9.27 -5.82
N GLY A 68 -16.66 -9.27 -4.90
CA GLY A 68 -15.40 -10.00 -5.03
C GLY A 68 -14.40 -9.33 -5.98
N GLU A 69 -14.48 -8.02 -6.19
CA GLU A 69 -13.60 -7.28 -7.11
C GLU A 69 -12.22 -6.95 -6.50
N PHE A 70 -12.05 -7.17 -5.20
CA PHE A 70 -10.81 -6.92 -4.47
C PHE A 70 -9.98 -8.21 -4.29
N ILE A 71 -8.67 -8.09 -4.49
CA ILE A 71 -7.69 -9.14 -4.13
C ILE A 71 -7.49 -9.14 -2.62
N GLU A 72 -7.40 -7.94 -2.04
CA GLU A 72 -7.26 -7.71 -0.62
C GLU A 72 -7.92 -6.39 -0.25
N HIS A 73 -8.39 -6.30 0.98
CA HIS A 73 -8.80 -5.05 1.61
C HIS A 73 -8.50 -5.07 3.11
N ALA A 74 -8.27 -3.91 3.70
CA ALA A 74 -8.04 -3.73 5.12
C ALA A 74 -8.61 -2.40 5.61
N GLU A 75 -8.92 -2.31 6.90
CA GLU A 75 -9.31 -1.06 7.54
C GLU A 75 -8.16 -0.56 8.42
N PHE A 76 -7.76 0.70 8.21
CA PHE A 76 -6.72 1.35 8.99
C PHE A 76 -7.18 2.75 9.41
N SER A 77 -7.16 3.00 10.71
CA SER A 77 -7.57 4.29 11.30
C SER A 77 -8.96 4.76 10.80
N GLY A 78 -9.92 3.82 10.71
CA GLY A 78 -11.31 4.09 10.31
C GLY A 78 -11.54 4.28 8.80
N ASN A 79 -10.50 4.10 7.97
CA ASN A 79 -10.62 4.16 6.51
C ASN A 79 -10.31 2.79 5.91
N MET A 80 -11.04 2.44 4.85
CA MET A 80 -10.79 1.22 4.09
C MET A 80 -9.73 1.49 3.02
N TYR A 81 -8.93 0.47 2.75
CA TYR A 81 -7.90 0.42 1.72
C TYR A 81 -8.02 -0.94 1.03
N GLY A 82 -7.71 -0.99 -0.26
CA GLY A 82 -7.75 -2.26 -0.97
C GLY A 82 -7.18 -2.19 -2.36
N THR A 83 -6.76 -3.35 -2.84
CA THR A 83 -6.22 -3.55 -4.19
C THR A 83 -7.26 -4.30 -5.02
N SER A 84 -7.79 -3.66 -6.06
CA SER A 84 -8.75 -4.30 -6.96
C SER A 84 -8.05 -5.25 -7.94
N LYS A 85 -8.75 -6.29 -8.36
CA LYS A 85 -8.31 -7.21 -9.42
C LYS A 85 -8.01 -6.45 -10.70
N GLY A 86 -8.86 -5.49 -11.05
CA GLY A 86 -8.71 -4.63 -12.22
C GLY A 86 -7.41 -3.82 -12.20
N ALA A 87 -7.01 -3.26 -11.05
CA ALA A 87 -5.77 -2.48 -10.94
C ALA A 87 -4.53 -3.32 -11.24
N VAL A 88 -4.49 -4.56 -10.75
CA VAL A 88 -3.38 -5.49 -11.04
C VAL A 88 -3.41 -5.95 -12.50
N GLN A 89 -4.60 -6.29 -13.02
CA GLN A 89 -4.77 -6.74 -14.40
C GLN A 89 -4.38 -5.66 -15.42
N ALA A 90 -4.68 -4.38 -15.14
CA ALA A 90 -4.32 -3.27 -16.02
C ALA A 90 -2.80 -3.13 -16.20
N VAL A 91 -2.01 -3.38 -15.15
CA VAL A 91 -0.54 -3.37 -15.24
C VAL A 91 -0.02 -4.64 -15.91
N GLN A 92 -0.59 -5.80 -15.58
CA GLN A 92 -0.21 -7.07 -16.20
C GLN A 92 -0.50 -7.10 -17.71
N ALA A 93 -1.58 -6.46 -18.17
CA ALA A 93 -1.91 -6.32 -19.58
C ALA A 93 -0.86 -5.52 -20.38
N GLN A 94 -0.08 -4.68 -19.71
CA GLN A 94 1.05 -3.96 -20.29
C GLN A 94 2.36 -4.77 -20.25
N ASN A 95 2.29 -6.04 -19.81
CA ASN A 95 3.43 -6.93 -19.61
C ASN A 95 4.49 -6.38 -18.62
N GLN A 96 4.06 -5.55 -17.67
CA GLN A 96 4.91 -4.95 -16.65
C GLN A 96 4.82 -5.72 -15.32
N ILE A 97 5.85 -5.60 -14.50
CA ILE A 97 5.86 -6.06 -13.11
C ILE A 97 4.99 -5.11 -12.29
N CYS A 98 3.86 -5.61 -11.81
CA CYS A 98 2.94 -4.86 -10.98
C CYS A 98 3.52 -4.63 -9.58
N VAL A 99 3.63 -3.38 -9.16
CA VAL A 99 4.08 -2.98 -7.83
C VAL A 99 2.88 -2.53 -6.99
N LEU A 100 2.75 -3.12 -5.80
CA LEU A 100 1.68 -2.87 -4.83
C LEU A 100 2.26 -2.15 -3.61
N ASP A 101 1.69 -1.01 -3.20
CA ASP A 101 2.03 -0.33 -1.94
C ASP A 101 0.96 -0.65 -0.90
N ILE A 102 1.24 -1.63 -0.03
CA ILE A 102 0.27 -2.12 0.97
C ILE A 102 0.88 -2.17 2.36
N ASP A 103 0.03 -2.10 3.37
CA ASP A 103 0.46 -2.27 4.76
C ASP A 103 0.58 -3.75 5.16
N ILE A 104 1.00 -4.00 6.40
CA ILE A 104 1.18 -5.35 6.94
C ILE A 104 -0.12 -6.17 6.97
N GLN A 105 -1.28 -5.51 7.09
CA GLN A 105 -2.56 -6.20 7.10
C GLN A 105 -2.93 -6.65 5.67
N GLY A 106 -2.68 -5.79 4.69
CA GLY A 106 -2.75 -6.13 3.27
C GLY A 106 -1.81 -7.28 2.92
N VAL A 107 -0.56 -7.27 3.40
CA VAL A 107 0.40 -8.39 3.21
C VAL A 107 -0.19 -9.70 3.73
N LYS A 108 -0.75 -9.72 4.94
CA LYS A 108 -1.38 -10.92 5.51
C LYS A 108 -2.57 -11.41 4.68
N ASN A 109 -3.31 -10.50 4.08
CA ASN A 109 -4.45 -10.84 3.23
C ASN A 109 -3.97 -11.39 1.88
N ILE A 110 -2.98 -10.78 1.22
CA ILE A 110 -2.42 -11.27 -0.04
C ILE A 110 -1.81 -12.66 0.12
N LYS A 111 -1.18 -12.98 1.26
CA LYS A 111 -0.65 -14.33 1.53
C LYS A 111 -1.73 -15.43 1.52
N LYS A 112 -3.00 -15.08 1.69
CA LYS A 112 -4.14 -16.01 1.60
C LYS A 112 -4.68 -16.17 0.15
N THR A 113 -4.05 -15.50 -0.80
CA THR A 113 -4.42 -15.50 -2.23
C THR A 113 -3.35 -16.18 -3.06
N ASP A 114 -3.70 -16.55 -4.29
CA ASP A 114 -2.77 -17.15 -5.24
C ASP A 114 -1.91 -16.14 -6.01
N LEU A 115 -1.86 -14.86 -5.58
CA LEU A 115 -1.13 -13.80 -6.28
C LEU A 115 0.38 -14.08 -6.37
N ASN A 116 0.94 -14.82 -5.40
CA ASN A 116 2.35 -15.22 -5.32
C ASN A 116 3.39 -14.11 -5.62
N PRO A 117 3.29 -12.93 -4.97
CA PRO A 117 4.20 -11.81 -5.24
C PRO A 117 5.57 -12.00 -4.57
N ILE A 118 6.51 -11.14 -4.96
CA ILE A 118 7.77 -10.91 -4.25
C ILE A 118 7.51 -9.86 -3.17
N TYR A 119 7.86 -10.14 -1.92
CA TYR A 119 7.65 -9.21 -0.80
C TYR A 119 8.93 -8.43 -0.48
N ILE A 120 8.81 -7.10 -0.38
CA ILE A 120 9.89 -6.19 -0.01
C ILE A 120 9.37 -5.28 1.12
N SER A 121 9.95 -5.40 2.31
CA SER A 121 9.62 -4.53 3.45
C SER A 121 10.61 -3.36 3.54
N VAL A 122 10.09 -2.13 3.58
CA VAL A 122 10.85 -0.89 3.70
C VAL A 122 10.75 -0.37 5.12
N GLN A 123 11.88 -0.41 5.84
CA GLN A 123 11.96 0.03 7.22
C GLN A 123 12.52 1.45 7.34
N PRO A 124 12.03 2.26 8.29
CA PRO A 124 12.68 3.51 8.64
C PRO A 124 14.03 3.23 9.33
N PRO A 125 14.98 4.17 9.26
CA PRO A 125 16.27 4.02 9.95
C PRO A 125 16.13 3.99 11.49
N SER A 126 15.13 4.66 12.05
CA SER A 126 14.77 4.59 13.47
C SER A 126 13.31 5.03 13.68
N MET A 127 12.74 4.70 14.85
CA MET A 127 11.41 5.16 15.25
C MET A 127 11.35 6.68 15.42
N ASP A 128 12.39 7.31 15.95
CA ASP A 128 12.46 8.77 16.11
C ASP A 128 12.38 9.50 14.76
N ILE A 129 13.08 8.96 13.75
CA ILE A 129 13.03 9.51 12.38
C ILE A 129 11.64 9.31 11.77
N LEU A 130 11.00 8.17 12.04
CA LEU A 130 9.64 7.91 11.59
C LEU A 130 8.64 8.90 12.21
N GLU A 131 8.68 9.09 13.53
CA GLU A 131 7.82 10.02 14.25
C GLU A 131 8.00 11.45 13.73
N LYS A 132 9.26 11.91 13.62
CA LYS A 132 9.55 13.23 13.05
C LYS A 132 8.92 13.41 11.68
N ARG A 133 9.09 12.45 10.77
CA ARG A 133 8.50 12.49 9.42
C ARG A 133 6.97 12.51 9.44
N LEU A 134 6.33 11.82 10.38
CA LEU A 134 4.87 11.82 10.52
C LEU A 134 4.36 13.15 11.06
N ARG A 135 5.03 13.74 12.07
CA ARG A 135 4.69 15.06 12.63
C ARG A 135 4.89 16.18 11.59
N ASP A 136 5.99 16.14 10.84
CA ASP A 136 6.32 17.14 9.82
C ASP A 136 5.27 17.24 8.71
N ARG A 137 4.47 16.17 8.48
CA ARG A 137 3.38 16.18 7.50
C ARG A 137 2.22 17.09 7.89
N LYS A 138 2.03 17.38 9.18
CA LYS A 138 0.94 18.25 9.69
C LYS A 138 -0.48 17.84 9.23
N THR A 139 -0.69 16.57 8.90
CA THR A 139 -1.98 16.02 8.44
C THR A 139 -2.60 15.02 9.42
N GLU A 140 -1.97 14.81 10.57
CA GLU A 140 -2.33 13.77 11.54
C GLU A 140 -2.73 14.42 12.87
N THR A 141 -3.68 13.81 13.57
CA THR A 141 -3.97 14.14 14.97
C THR A 141 -3.00 13.37 15.87
N GLU A 142 -2.81 13.78 17.13
CA GLU A 142 -1.97 13.01 18.06
C GLU A 142 -2.46 11.56 18.20
N GLU A 143 -3.78 11.34 18.18
CA GLU A 143 -4.35 9.99 18.23
C GLU A 143 -4.01 9.17 16.98
N SER A 144 -4.14 9.74 15.77
CA SER A 144 -3.80 9.02 14.53
C SER A 144 -2.29 8.79 14.41
N LEU A 145 -1.48 9.72 14.91
CA LEU A 145 -0.03 9.58 14.99
C LEU A 145 0.38 8.40 15.88
N LEU A 146 -0.15 8.33 17.11
CA LEU A 146 0.14 7.23 18.03
C LEU A 146 -0.26 5.88 17.44
N LYS A 147 -1.44 5.79 16.80
CA LYS A 147 -1.87 4.57 16.10
C LYS A 147 -0.87 4.15 15.01
N ARG A 148 -0.31 5.10 14.24
CA ARG A 148 0.70 4.82 13.21
C ARG A 148 2.04 4.38 13.81
N LEU A 149 2.47 4.97 14.92
CA LEU A 149 3.71 4.58 15.59
C LEU A 149 3.61 3.18 16.19
N THR A 150 2.49 2.86 16.83
CA THR A 150 2.22 1.50 17.33
C THR A 150 2.20 0.48 16.19
N ALA A 151 1.52 0.80 15.08
CA ALA A 151 1.50 -0.06 13.90
C ALA A 151 2.92 -0.25 13.31
N ALA A 152 3.75 0.78 13.33
CA ALA A 152 5.14 0.69 12.90
C ALA A 152 5.98 -0.22 13.80
N CYS A 153 5.86 -0.13 15.12
CA CYS A 153 6.54 -1.06 16.03
C CYS A 153 6.20 -2.53 15.70
N VAL A 154 4.91 -2.82 15.48
CA VAL A 154 4.47 -4.16 15.10
C VAL A 154 5.03 -4.59 13.75
N ASP A 155 5.05 -3.70 12.75
CA ASP A 155 5.64 -3.96 11.44
C ASP A 155 7.15 -4.27 11.52
N LEU A 156 7.89 -3.51 12.33
CA LEU A 156 9.32 -3.72 12.57
C LEU A 156 9.59 -5.10 13.18
N GLU A 157 8.75 -5.55 14.12
CA GLU A 157 8.88 -6.89 14.71
C GLU A 157 8.56 -7.99 13.70
N LEU A 158 7.46 -7.85 12.96
CA LEU A 158 7.04 -8.84 11.97
C LEU A 158 8.05 -8.96 10.82
N SER A 159 8.68 -7.85 10.40
CA SER A 159 9.68 -7.85 9.33
C SER A 159 10.94 -8.69 9.65
N LYS A 160 11.20 -8.97 10.94
CA LYS A 160 12.30 -9.84 11.38
C LYS A 160 11.96 -11.33 11.24
N CYS A 161 10.68 -11.67 11.13
CA CYS A 161 10.23 -13.05 10.97
C CYS A 161 10.29 -13.48 9.50
N ARG A 162 11.13 -14.49 9.19
CA ARG A 162 11.17 -15.05 7.84
C ARG A 162 9.80 -15.57 7.43
N GLY A 163 9.31 -15.14 6.27
CA GLY A 163 8.05 -15.62 5.69
C GLY A 163 6.83 -14.78 6.05
N LEU A 164 6.98 -13.67 6.79
CA LEU A 164 5.96 -12.65 6.97
C LEU A 164 6.37 -11.35 6.28
#